data_AF-A0A2Z6N834-F1
#
_entry.id   AF-A0A2Z6N834-F1
#
_cell.length_a   1.000
_cell.length_b   1.000
_cell.length_c   1.000
_cell.angle_alpha   90.00
_cell.angle_beta   90.00
_cell.angle_gamma   90.00
#
_symmetry.space_group_name_H-M   'P 1'
#
loop_
_entity.id
_entity.type
_entity.pdbx_description
1 polymer ?
#
loop_
_entity_poly.entity_id
_entity_poly.type
_entity_poly.pdbx_seq_one_letter_code
_entity_poly.pdbx_strand_id
1 'polypeptide(L)'
;MSAAVCGSKRSFFEDLPPSPPVSKRLRCSSSPIRLSLPSLIDHLQSLFPHMEDHIIERALQECGNDLDAAIKSLHGLCLGSADENSVIVPNSDAAAAVETGVFEGNGDASASGNQAAENNLPADGPEWIDLFVREMSCATSVDDARARAAKLLEVLEKSISSNVSSGAMSDLQRENLMLKYQVEVLTKERNCFKSAFRIQLERLSDYEDKDRELQQLKQLVSQYQEQIRTLEVNNYALRMHLNQAQKYNPFPGVCVAPVGQGKVAIPSSG
;
A
#
# COMPACT_ATOMS: atom_id res chain seq x y z
N MET A 1 44.43 -48.22 28.12
CA MET A 1 43.25 -49.08 28.37
C MET A 1 42.65 -49.44 27.02
N SER A 2 42.42 -50.73 26.83
CA SER A 2 41.87 -51.46 25.67
C SER A 2 40.51 -50.90 25.19
N ALA A 3 39.93 -51.24 24.03
CA ALA A 3 40.10 -52.34 23.09
C ALA A 3 39.49 -51.97 21.71
N ALA A 4 39.79 -52.79 20.71
CA ALA A 4 39.31 -52.74 19.33
C ALA A 4 38.04 -53.61 19.09
N VAL A 5 37.63 -53.68 17.80
CA VAL A 5 36.84 -54.76 17.13
C VAL A 5 35.31 -54.54 17.17
N CYS A 6 34.46 -54.72 16.14
CA CYS A 6 34.41 -55.41 14.84
C CYS A 6 33.40 -54.64 13.93
N GLY A 7 33.45 -54.61 12.58
CA GLY A 7 32.94 -55.66 11.66
C GLY A 7 31.45 -55.98 11.91
N SER A 8 30.49 -56.09 10.98
CA SER A 8 30.46 -56.27 9.52
C SER A 8 28.99 -56.19 9.04
N LYS A 9 28.80 -56.12 7.72
CA LYS A 9 27.56 -55.94 6.93
C LYS A 9 26.53 -57.09 7.02
N ARG A 10 25.23 -56.77 6.84
CA ARG A 10 24.13 -57.49 6.11
C ARG A 10 22.81 -56.71 6.34
N SER A 11 22.22 -56.02 5.34
CA SER A 11 21.24 -56.43 4.30
C SER A 11 19.76 -56.45 4.74
N PHE A 12 18.86 -56.16 3.77
CA PHE A 12 17.37 -56.18 3.76
C PHE A 12 16.71 -54.87 4.27
N PHE A 13 16.12 -54.01 3.43
CA PHE A 13 14.87 -54.11 2.62
C PHE A 13 13.62 -54.30 3.50
N GLU A 14 12.58 -53.48 3.26
CA GLU A 14 11.42 -53.17 4.12
C GLU A 14 11.82 -52.44 5.44
N ASP A 15 11.37 -51.24 5.79
CA ASP A 15 9.99 -50.75 5.80
C ASP A 15 10.05 -49.21 6.01
N LEU A 16 9.63 -48.41 5.03
CA LEU A 16 9.58 -46.95 5.15
C LEU A 16 8.21 -46.55 5.71
N PRO A 17 8.13 -45.70 6.74
CA PRO A 17 6.85 -45.24 7.28
C PRO A 17 6.06 -44.43 6.23
N PRO A 18 4.72 -44.56 6.19
CA PRO A 18 3.90 -43.98 5.14
C PRO A 18 3.86 -42.45 5.23
N SER A 19 3.91 -41.85 4.04
CA SER A 19 3.80 -40.42 3.78
C SER A 19 2.56 -39.79 4.42
N PRO A 20 2.63 -38.56 4.97
CA PRO A 20 1.44 -37.81 5.29
C PRO A 20 0.76 -37.32 3.99
N PRO A 21 -0.58 -37.16 3.99
CA PRO A 21 -1.39 -37.08 2.79
C PRO A 21 -1.16 -35.77 2.03
N VAL A 22 -1.14 -35.90 0.69
CA VAL A 22 -1.19 -34.81 -0.28
C VAL A 22 -2.50 -34.04 -0.12
N SER A 23 -2.52 -33.05 0.76
CA SER A 23 -3.59 -32.06 0.79
C SER A 23 -3.39 -31.07 -0.36
N LYS A 24 -4.16 -31.32 -1.42
CA LYS A 24 -4.76 -30.34 -2.35
C LYS A 24 -3.87 -29.16 -2.76
N ARG A 25 -3.20 -29.38 -3.89
CA ARG A 25 -2.73 -28.40 -4.88
C ARG A 25 -3.59 -27.12 -4.91
N LEU A 26 -3.16 -26.07 -4.20
CA LEU A 26 -3.58 -24.71 -4.50
C LEU A 26 -2.77 -24.26 -5.73
N ARG A 27 -3.39 -24.43 -6.91
CA ARG A 27 -2.96 -23.69 -8.10
C ARG A 27 -3.21 -22.21 -7.81
N CYS A 28 -2.16 -21.47 -7.47
CA CYS A 28 -2.16 -20.01 -7.61
C CYS A 28 -2.20 -19.70 -9.10
N SER A 29 -3.41 -19.72 -9.66
CA SER A 29 -3.69 -19.15 -10.96
C SER A 29 -3.75 -17.64 -10.74
N SER A 30 -2.67 -16.92 -11.07
CA SER A 30 -2.71 -15.46 -11.14
C SER A 30 -3.50 -15.06 -12.39
N SER A 31 -4.82 -15.23 -12.33
CA SER A 31 -5.69 -14.42 -13.16
C SER A 31 -5.80 -13.05 -12.49
N PRO A 32 -5.83 -11.93 -13.24
CA PRO A 32 -6.27 -10.68 -12.65
C PRO A 32 -7.62 -10.96 -12.01
N ILE A 33 -7.85 -10.46 -10.80
CA ILE A 33 -9.13 -10.60 -10.09
C ILE A 33 -10.18 -9.95 -11.00
N ARG A 34 -10.77 -10.73 -11.90
CA ARG A 34 -11.98 -10.35 -12.60
C ARG A 34 -13.07 -10.56 -11.57
N LEU A 35 -13.22 -9.58 -10.69
CA LEU A 35 -14.44 -9.45 -9.93
C LEU A 35 -15.56 -9.54 -10.96
N SER A 36 -16.44 -10.52 -10.78
CA SER A 36 -17.62 -10.66 -11.62
C SER A 36 -18.40 -9.34 -11.58
N LEU A 37 -18.91 -8.86 -12.72
CA LEU A 37 -19.66 -7.60 -12.80
C LEU A 37 -20.69 -7.40 -11.66
N PRO A 38 -21.42 -8.43 -11.20
CA PRO A 38 -22.31 -8.32 -10.04
C PRO A 38 -21.59 -7.94 -8.74
N SER A 39 -20.43 -8.55 -8.45
CA SER A 39 -19.64 -8.26 -7.24
C SER A 39 -19.02 -6.85 -7.23
N LEU A 40 -18.87 -6.22 -8.39
CA LEU A 40 -18.42 -4.82 -8.49
C LEU A 40 -19.55 -3.85 -8.14
N ILE A 41 -20.75 -4.16 -8.61
CA ILE A 41 -21.97 -3.38 -8.36
C ILE A 41 -22.31 -3.44 -6.86
N ASP A 42 -22.30 -4.64 -6.26
CA ASP A 42 -22.55 -4.82 -4.83
C ASP A 42 -21.58 -4.01 -3.95
N HIS A 43 -20.31 -3.93 -4.38
CA HIS A 43 -19.30 -3.16 -3.66
C HIS A 43 -19.56 -1.65 -3.75
N LEU A 44 -19.88 -1.14 -4.94
CA LEU A 44 -20.22 0.27 -5.13
C LEU A 44 -21.52 0.66 -4.43
N GLN A 45 -22.51 -0.22 -4.41
CA GLN A 45 -23.78 -0.02 -3.70
C GLN A 45 -23.55 0.10 -2.18
N SER A 46 -22.55 -0.61 -1.63
CA SER A 46 -22.16 -0.45 -0.23
C SER A 46 -21.52 0.92 0.07
N LEU A 47 -20.86 1.55 -0.90
CA LEU A 47 -20.22 2.86 -0.78
C LEU A 47 -21.19 4.01 -1.07
N PHE A 48 -22.21 3.77 -1.89
CA PHE A 48 -23.25 4.74 -2.24
C PHE A 48 -24.65 4.15 -2.04
N PRO A 49 -25.10 3.95 -0.78
CA PRO A 49 -26.41 3.33 -0.49
C PRO A 49 -27.61 4.15 -0.97
N HIS A 50 -27.40 5.42 -1.33
CA HIS A 50 -28.42 6.36 -1.79
C HIS A 50 -28.51 6.46 -3.32
N MET A 51 -27.60 5.82 -4.06
CA MET A 51 -27.56 5.86 -5.52
C MET A 51 -28.34 4.69 -6.13
N GLU A 52 -29.08 4.96 -7.19
CA GLU A 52 -29.85 3.95 -7.92
C GLU A 52 -28.91 3.00 -8.71
N ASP A 53 -29.21 1.70 -8.70
CA ASP A 53 -28.35 0.64 -9.26
C ASP A 53 -27.96 0.88 -10.73
N HIS A 54 -28.87 1.47 -11.52
CA HIS A 54 -28.62 1.76 -12.93
C HIS A 54 -27.61 2.90 -13.15
N ILE A 55 -27.44 3.81 -12.19
CA ILE A 55 -26.42 4.87 -12.22
C ILE A 55 -25.04 4.27 -11.92
N ILE A 56 -25.00 3.33 -10.96
CA ILE A 56 -23.80 2.58 -10.58
C ILE A 56 -23.33 1.72 -11.76
N GLU A 57 -24.24 0.98 -12.40
CA GLU A 57 -23.94 0.14 -13.56
C GLU A 57 -23.46 0.96 -14.76
N ARG A 58 -24.08 2.12 -15.03
CA ARG A 58 -23.63 3.04 -16.08
C ARG A 58 -22.22 3.57 -15.82
N ALA A 59 -21.94 4.03 -14.60
CA ALA A 59 -20.63 4.56 -14.24
C ALA A 59 -19.52 3.50 -14.37
N LEU A 60 -19.79 2.25 -13.96
CA LEU A 60 -18.89 1.12 -14.18
C LEU A 60 -18.63 0.85 -15.66
N GLN A 61 -19.68 0.88 -16.49
CA GLN A 61 -19.58 0.63 -17.92
C GLN A 61 -18.77 1.73 -18.63
N GLU A 62 -19.00 3.00 -18.28
CA GLU A 62 -18.25 4.15 -18.82
C GLU A 62 -16.79 4.16 -18.36
N CYS A 63 -16.52 3.65 -17.16
CA CYS A 63 -15.18 3.52 -16.60
C CYS A 63 -14.48 2.19 -16.96
N GLY A 64 -15.03 1.40 -17.88
CA GLY A 64 -14.39 0.16 -18.35
C GLY A 64 -14.21 -0.91 -17.27
N ASN A 65 -15.11 -0.97 -16.29
CA ASN A 65 -15.04 -1.84 -15.10
C ASN A 65 -13.87 -1.54 -14.14
N ASP A 66 -13.28 -0.34 -14.22
CA ASP A 66 -12.33 0.15 -13.22
C ASP A 66 -13.08 0.74 -12.03
N LEU A 67 -12.94 0.08 -10.87
CA LEU A 67 -13.57 0.49 -9.60
C LEU A 67 -13.13 1.88 -9.15
N ASP A 68 -11.84 2.19 -9.23
CA ASP A 68 -11.32 3.46 -8.71
C ASP A 68 -11.78 4.65 -9.56
N ALA A 69 -11.90 4.43 -10.87
CA ALA A 69 -12.46 5.40 -11.80
C ALA A 69 -13.97 5.57 -11.59
N ALA A 70 -14.72 4.47 -11.41
CA ALA A 70 -16.16 4.50 -11.15
C ALA A 70 -16.51 5.20 -9.83
N ILE A 71 -15.74 4.93 -8.76
CA ILE A 71 -15.88 5.60 -7.46
C ILE A 71 -15.69 7.12 -7.63
N LYS A 72 -14.63 7.56 -8.31
CA LYS A 72 -14.38 9.00 -8.56
C LYS A 72 -15.50 9.66 -9.37
N SER A 73 -16.00 8.98 -10.40
CA SER A 73 -17.12 9.46 -11.21
C SER A 73 -18.40 9.62 -10.38
N LEU A 74 -18.75 8.60 -9.59
CA LEU A 74 -19.93 8.62 -8.72
C LEU A 74 -19.84 9.68 -7.61
N HIS A 75 -18.66 9.87 -7.00
CA HIS A 75 -18.43 11.00 -6.09
C HIS A 75 -18.63 12.35 -6.79
N GLY A 76 -18.17 12.50 -8.03
CA GLY A 76 -18.39 13.70 -8.85
C GLY A 76 -19.86 13.98 -9.11
N LEU A 77 -20.66 12.95 -9.40
CA LEU A 77 -22.11 13.06 -9.58
C LEU A 77 -22.83 13.43 -8.28
N CYS A 78 -22.43 12.85 -7.14
CA CYS A 78 -22.96 13.19 -5.82
C CYS A 78 -22.69 14.65 -5.44
N LEU A 79 -21.54 15.20 -5.83
CA LEU A 79 -21.14 16.57 -5.49
C LEU A 79 -21.62 17.60 -6.52
N GLY A 80 -21.79 17.21 -7.78
CA GLY A 80 -22.26 18.07 -8.87
C GLY A 80 -23.78 18.26 -8.94
N SER A 81 -24.57 17.35 -8.35
CA SER A 81 -26.04 17.43 -8.34
C SER A 81 -26.62 18.55 -7.45
N ALA A 82 -25.80 19.32 -6.74
CA ALA A 82 -26.25 20.40 -5.87
C ALA A 82 -26.39 21.77 -6.57
N ASP A 83 -25.95 21.91 -7.84
CA ASP A 83 -25.78 23.24 -8.46
C ASP A 83 -26.58 23.50 -9.75
N GLU A 84 -27.44 22.58 -10.20
CA GLU A 84 -28.29 22.79 -11.38
C GLU A 84 -29.76 22.43 -11.14
N ASN A 85 -30.42 23.08 -10.18
CA ASN A 85 -31.87 23.30 -10.29
C ASN A 85 -32.38 24.45 -9.39
N SER A 86 -32.45 25.67 -9.92
CA SER A 86 -33.61 26.56 -9.76
C SER A 86 -33.37 27.88 -10.52
N VAL A 87 -33.63 27.84 -11.83
CA VAL A 87 -34.02 29.03 -12.59
C VAL A 87 -35.54 29.07 -12.57
N ILE A 88 -36.14 29.81 -11.62
CA ILE A 88 -37.47 30.42 -11.79
C ILE A 88 -37.53 31.75 -11.01
N VAL A 89 -37.48 32.85 -11.76
CA VAL A 89 -38.14 34.15 -11.46
C VAL A 89 -38.80 34.50 -12.82
N PRO A 90 -39.99 35.13 -12.94
CA PRO A 90 -40.51 36.17 -12.06
C PRO A 90 -42.06 36.29 -11.91
N ASN A 91 -42.48 37.34 -11.20
CA ASN A 91 -43.79 38.04 -11.19
C ASN A 91 -44.83 37.55 -10.15
N SER A 92 -45.63 38.38 -9.47
CA SER A 92 -45.85 39.85 -9.45
C SER A 92 -46.68 40.21 -8.19
N ASP A 93 -46.42 41.41 -7.64
CA ASP A 93 -47.27 42.40 -6.97
C ASP A 93 -48.60 42.05 -6.27
N ALA A 94 -48.74 42.50 -5.01
CA ALA A 94 -49.91 43.18 -4.39
C ALA A 94 -49.58 43.53 -2.91
N ALA A 95 -49.37 44.79 -2.49
CA ALA A 95 -50.34 45.84 -2.15
C ALA A 95 -51.03 45.71 -0.75
N ALA A 96 -50.56 46.54 0.19
CA ALA A 96 -51.26 47.43 1.16
C ALA A 96 -52.42 46.97 2.07
N ALA A 97 -52.27 47.21 3.39
CA ALA A 97 -53.20 47.83 4.38
C ALA A 97 -52.61 47.64 5.81
N VAL A 98 -52.28 48.61 6.68
CA VAL A 98 -52.95 49.79 7.30
C VAL A 98 -53.95 49.46 8.44
N GLU A 99 -53.62 49.95 9.65
CA GLU A 99 -54.41 50.43 10.82
C GLU A 99 -53.86 49.88 12.15
N THR A 100 -53.16 50.68 12.99
CA THR A 100 -53.61 51.77 13.90
C THR A 100 -54.43 51.28 15.10
N GLY A 101 -53.92 51.54 16.32
CA GLY A 101 -54.62 51.29 17.58
C GLY A 101 -53.83 51.79 18.80
N VAL A 102 -54.02 53.06 19.15
CA VAL A 102 -53.50 53.79 20.32
C VAL A 102 -54.27 53.41 21.60
N PHE A 103 -53.61 53.30 22.77
CA PHE A 103 -54.01 54.01 24.00
C PHE A 103 -52.97 53.94 25.13
N GLU A 104 -52.84 55.08 25.83
CA GLU A 104 -51.84 55.48 26.83
C GLU A 104 -52.09 54.88 28.24
N GLY A 105 -51.03 54.86 29.07
CA GLY A 105 -51.11 54.48 30.49
C GLY A 105 -49.86 54.86 31.29
N ASN A 106 -49.90 56.08 31.83
CA ASN A 106 -48.95 56.84 32.65
C ASN A 106 -48.32 56.13 33.88
N GLY A 107 -47.06 56.49 34.22
CA GLY A 107 -46.68 56.80 35.61
C GLY A 107 -45.64 55.94 36.36
N ASP A 108 -44.52 56.60 36.69
CA ASP A 108 -43.68 56.42 37.88
C ASP A 108 -42.59 55.31 37.91
N ALA A 109 -41.67 55.50 38.84
CA ALA A 109 -40.25 55.54 38.64
C ALA A 109 -39.50 54.51 39.47
N SER A 110 -38.24 54.34 39.04
CA SER A 110 -37.07 54.07 39.86
C SER A 110 -36.71 52.61 40.15
N ALA A 111 -35.39 52.42 40.08
CA ALA A 111 -34.59 51.32 40.57
C ALA A 111 -34.81 49.95 39.90
N SER A 112 -34.01 49.67 38.88
CA SER A 112 -33.61 48.29 38.60
C SER A 112 -32.18 48.25 38.09
N GLY A 113 -31.38 47.39 38.73
CA GLY A 113 -29.94 47.34 38.61
C GLY A 113 -29.46 46.92 37.24
N ASN A 114 -28.36 47.53 36.80
CA ASN A 114 -27.61 47.03 35.65
C ASN A 114 -26.63 45.95 36.12
N GLN A 115 -27.19 44.84 36.62
CA GLN A 115 -26.62 43.51 36.53
C GLN A 115 -27.53 42.71 35.59
N ALA A 116 -27.49 43.03 34.30
CA ALA A 116 -28.18 42.24 33.27
C ALA A 116 -27.69 42.64 31.89
N ALA A 117 -26.54 42.13 31.46
CA ALA A 117 -26.24 41.85 30.04
C ALA A 117 -24.86 41.19 29.88
N GLU A 118 -24.57 40.11 30.60
CA GLU A 118 -23.42 39.25 30.25
C GLU A 118 -23.77 38.17 29.21
N ASN A 119 -24.99 38.16 28.65
CA ASN A 119 -25.49 36.99 27.93
C ASN A 119 -25.87 37.18 26.45
N ASN A 120 -25.46 38.26 25.78
CA ASN A 120 -25.62 38.38 24.33
C ASN A 120 -24.40 39.05 23.70
N LEU A 121 -23.23 38.40 23.81
CA LEU A 121 -22.06 38.85 23.08
C LEU A 121 -22.25 38.51 21.60
N PRO A 122 -21.99 39.45 20.66
CA PRO A 122 -22.09 39.19 19.24
C PRO A 122 -21.16 38.03 18.81
N ALA A 123 -21.65 37.14 17.95
CA ALA A 123 -20.88 36.00 17.49
C ALA A 123 -20.09 36.31 16.22
N ASP A 124 -20.64 37.20 15.37
CA ASP A 124 -20.10 37.51 14.05
C ASP A 124 -19.60 38.95 13.92
N GLY A 125 -18.62 39.15 13.03
CA GLY A 125 -17.98 40.45 12.79
C GLY A 125 -18.95 41.61 12.46
N PRO A 126 -19.97 41.42 11.62
CA PRO A 126 -20.97 42.47 11.33
C PRO A 126 -21.75 42.92 12.56
N GLU A 127 -22.12 42.00 13.45
CA GLU A 127 -22.87 42.33 14.67
C GLU A 127 -22.01 43.13 15.66
N TRP A 128 -20.70 42.85 15.72
CA TRP A 128 -19.74 43.67 16.46
C TRP A 128 -19.62 45.08 15.92
N ILE A 129 -19.64 45.25 14.58
CA ILE A 129 -19.60 46.56 13.94
C ILE A 129 -20.88 47.35 14.26
N ASP A 130 -22.05 46.72 14.15
CA ASP A 130 -23.33 47.36 14.47
C ASP A 130 -23.43 47.76 15.94
N LEU A 131 -22.95 46.92 16.86
CA LEU A 131 -22.87 47.23 18.28
C LEU A 131 -21.92 48.42 18.53
N PHE A 132 -20.77 48.44 17.87
CA PHE A 132 -19.79 49.51 17.99
C PHE A 132 -20.35 50.84 17.49
N VAL A 133 -20.97 50.86 16.32
CA VAL A 133 -21.60 52.06 15.74
C VAL A 133 -22.75 52.55 16.61
N ARG A 134 -23.60 51.64 17.11
CA ARG A 134 -24.72 51.98 18.00
C ARG A 134 -24.24 52.61 19.30
N GLU A 135 -23.24 52.03 19.94
CA GLU A 135 -22.71 52.53 21.22
C GLU A 135 -22.03 53.90 21.06
N MET A 136 -21.29 54.09 19.97
CA MET A 136 -20.62 55.36 19.66
C MET A 136 -21.61 56.46 19.27
N SER A 137 -22.73 56.12 18.64
CA SER A 137 -23.79 57.08 18.28
C SER A 137 -24.52 57.67 19.50
N CYS A 138 -24.44 57.00 20.65
CA CYS A 138 -24.98 57.47 21.93
C CYS A 138 -23.99 58.32 22.74
N ALA A 139 -22.76 58.52 22.26
CA ALA A 139 -21.74 59.25 22.98
C ALA A 139 -22.05 60.75 23.04
N THR A 140 -21.93 61.33 24.23
CA THR A 140 -22.24 62.75 24.48
C THR A 140 -21.04 63.68 24.34
N SER A 141 -19.82 63.10 24.31
CA SER A 141 -18.56 63.82 24.13
C SER A 141 -17.52 62.89 23.51
N VAL A 142 -16.43 63.48 23.00
CA VAL A 142 -15.31 62.70 22.41
C VAL A 142 -14.61 61.83 23.48
N ASP A 143 -14.54 62.30 24.73
CA ASP A 143 -13.97 61.51 25.83
C ASP A 143 -14.86 60.35 26.26
N ASP A 144 -16.19 60.55 26.25
CA ASP A 144 -17.20 59.50 26.47
C ASP A 144 -17.13 58.45 25.34
N ALA A 145 -17.02 58.89 24.08
CA ALA A 145 -16.81 58.01 22.94
C ALA A 145 -15.52 57.18 23.06
N ARG A 146 -14.41 57.80 23.49
CA ARG A 146 -13.14 57.10 23.75
C ARG A 146 -13.28 56.05 24.85
N ALA A 147 -13.93 56.38 25.96
CA ALA A 147 -14.15 55.45 27.06
C ALA A 147 -15.02 54.25 26.64
N ARG A 148 -16.07 54.49 25.85
CA ARG A 148 -16.94 53.44 25.30
C ARG A 148 -16.22 52.54 24.30
N ALA A 149 -15.45 53.12 23.38
CA ALA A 149 -14.63 52.37 22.43
C ALA A 149 -13.61 51.48 23.13
N ALA A 150 -12.90 52.00 24.14
CA ALA A 150 -11.95 51.24 24.93
C ALA A 150 -12.61 50.03 25.61
N LYS A 151 -13.78 50.24 26.23
CA LYS A 151 -14.54 49.18 26.89
C LYS A 151 -15.02 48.10 25.91
N LEU A 152 -15.52 48.49 24.74
CA LEU A 152 -15.96 47.54 23.71
C LEU A 152 -14.80 46.71 23.15
N LEU A 153 -13.64 47.33 22.90
CA LEU A 153 -12.45 46.62 22.43
C LEU A 153 -11.92 45.65 23.48
N GLU A 154 -11.95 46.01 24.77
CA GLU A 154 -11.58 45.10 25.85
C GLU A 154 -12.53 43.88 25.92
N VAL A 155 -13.82 44.09 25.69
CA VAL A 155 -14.83 43.01 25.65
C VAL A 155 -14.65 42.12 24.41
N LEU A 156 -14.30 42.70 23.26
CA LEU A 156 -13.92 41.97 22.05
C LEU A 156 -12.66 41.12 22.27
N GLU A 157 -11.62 41.68 22.90
CA GLU A 157 -10.37 40.96 23.19
C GLU A 157 -10.64 39.74 24.10
N LYS A 158 -11.48 39.92 25.13
CA LYS A 158 -11.91 38.83 26.01
C LYS A 158 -12.71 37.76 25.26
N SER A 159 -13.58 38.16 24.33
CA SER A 159 -14.35 37.25 23.47
C SER A 159 -13.47 36.45 22.52
N ILE A 160 -12.50 37.10 21.87
CA ILE A 160 -11.54 36.42 20.99
C ILE A 160 -10.69 35.45 21.80
N SER A 161 -10.20 35.88 22.97
CA SER A 161 -9.38 35.04 23.84
C SER A 161 -10.14 33.82 24.36
N SER A 162 -11.41 33.96 24.70
CA SER A 162 -12.25 32.83 25.12
C SER A 162 -12.56 31.89 23.96
N ASN A 163 -12.76 32.40 22.74
CA ASN A 163 -12.98 31.57 21.56
C ASN A 163 -11.70 30.82 21.11
N VAL A 164 -10.52 31.45 21.21
CA VAL A 164 -9.24 30.76 20.96
C VAL A 164 -8.97 29.68 22.01
N SER A 165 -9.36 29.94 23.26
CA SER A 165 -9.37 28.96 24.34
C SER A 165 -10.58 28.01 24.30
N SER A 166 -11.50 28.19 23.34
CA SER A 166 -12.69 27.35 23.23
C SER A 166 -12.28 25.94 22.91
N GLY A 167 -12.95 24.98 23.56
CA GLY A 167 -12.68 23.55 23.41
C GLY A 167 -12.57 23.15 21.95
N ALA A 168 -13.46 23.67 21.09
CA ALA A 168 -13.50 23.36 19.67
C ALA A 168 -12.18 23.64 18.91
N MET A 169 -11.53 24.79 19.14
CA MET A 169 -10.27 25.11 18.47
C MET A 169 -9.12 24.22 18.98
N SER A 170 -9.10 23.96 20.29
CA SER A 170 -8.10 23.08 20.91
C SER A 170 -8.27 21.61 20.52
N ASP A 171 -9.52 21.17 20.31
CA ASP A 171 -9.88 19.82 19.90
C ASP A 171 -9.48 19.57 18.45
N LEU A 172 -9.74 20.52 17.56
CA LEU A 172 -9.26 20.48 16.17
C LEU A 172 -7.72 20.45 16.11
N GLN A 173 -7.02 21.21 16.95
CA GLN A 173 -5.56 21.17 17.00
C GLN A 173 -5.03 19.80 17.45
N ARG A 174 -5.69 19.18 18.44
CA ARG A 174 -5.35 17.84 18.93
C ARG A 174 -5.60 16.77 17.87
N GLU A 175 -6.73 16.83 17.18
CA GLU A 175 -7.05 15.93 16.06
C GLU A 175 -6.03 16.09 14.93
N ASN A 176 -5.67 17.32 14.57
CA ASN A 176 -4.66 17.59 13.56
C ASN A 176 -3.29 16.96 13.91
N LEU A 177 -2.90 17.04 15.18
CA LEU A 177 -1.68 16.38 15.67
C LEU A 177 -1.78 14.86 15.58
N MET A 178 -2.93 14.28 15.96
CA MET A 178 -3.18 12.84 15.86
C MET A 178 -3.13 12.35 14.41
N LEU A 179 -3.80 13.06 13.48
CA LEU A 179 -3.80 12.73 12.07
C LEU A 179 -2.39 12.82 11.47
N LYS A 180 -1.61 13.84 11.83
CA LYS A 180 -0.19 13.96 11.43
C LYS A 180 0.62 12.76 11.90
N TYR A 181 0.44 12.34 13.15
CA TYR A 181 1.12 11.16 13.68
C TYR A 181 0.73 9.88 12.91
N GLN A 182 -0.56 9.68 12.63
CA GLN A 182 -1.03 8.52 11.87
C GLN A 182 -0.46 8.50 10.44
N VAL A 183 -0.41 9.66 9.77
CA VAL A 183 0.22 9.79 8.45
C VAL A 183 1.70 9.43 8.52
N GLU A 184 2.42 9.84 9.57
CA GLU A 184 3.83 9.48 9.74
C GLU A 184 4.01 7.96 9.94
N VAL A 185 3.16 7.33 10.75
CA VAL A 185 3.18 5.86 10.96
C VAL A 185 2.93 5.13 9.65
N LEU A 186 1.86 5.45 8.93
CA LEU A 186 1.54 4.84 7.64
C LEU A 186 2.66 5.06 6.60
N THR A 187 3.30 6.23 6.63
CA THR A 187 4.44 6.57 5.79
C THR A 187 5.64 5.66 6.06
N LYS A 188 5.92 5.36 7.34
CA LYS A 188 6.96 4.42 7.78
C LYS A 188 6.63 2.99 7.39
N GLU A 189 5.40 2.53 7.60
CA GLU A 189 4.94 1.19 7.21
C GLU A 189 5.05 0.99 5.69
N ARG A 190 4.54 1.94 4.89
CA ARG A 190 4.69 1.91 3.43
C ARG A 190 6.16 1.84 2.99
N ASN A 191 7.06 2.53 3.68
CA ASN A 191 8.50 2.44 3.38
C ASN A 191 9.07 1.07 3.73
N CYS A 192 8.65 0.48 4.85
CA CYS A 192 9.00 -0.90 5.21
C CYS A 192 8.53 -1.88 4.12
N PHE A 193 7.27 -1.78 3.69
CA PHE A 193 6.72 -2.60 2.61
C PHE A 193 7.48 -2.43 1.30
N LYS A 194 7.81 -1.20 0.89
CA LYS A 194 8.64 -0.96 -0.31
C LYS A 194 10.02 -1.62 -0.20
N SER A 195 10.66 -1.54 0.96
CA SER A 195 11.96 -2.19 1.18
C SER A 195 11.85 -3.71 1.12
N ALA A 196 10.82 -4.28 1.76
CA ALA A 196 10.57 -5.73 1.72
C ALA A 196 10.29 -6.22 0.30
N PHE A 197 9.48 -5.48 -0.47
CA PHE A 197 9.18 -5.80 -1.86
C PHE A 197 10.44 -5.77 -2.74
N ARG A 198 11.30 -4.76 -2.57
CA ARG A 198 12.58 -4.68 -3.28
C ARG A 198 13.48 -5.89 -2.99
N ILE A 199 13.60 -6.29 -1.72
CA ILE A 199 14.37 -7.48 -1.33
C ILE A 199 13.79 -8.73 -1.99
N GLN A 200 12.46 -8.84 -2.08
CA GLN A 200 11.81 -9.97 -2.73
C GLN A 200 12.08 -10.01 -4.23
N LEU A 201 12.09 -8.85 -4.89
CA LEU A 201 12.41 -8.74 -6.32
C LEU A 201 13.87 -9.11 -6.61
N GLU A 202 14.79 -8.66 -5.77
CA GLU A 202 16.21 -9.02 -5.86
C GLU A 202 16.42 -10.53 -5.72
N ARG A 203 15.80 -11.15 -4.70
CA ARG A 203 15.85 -12.61 -4.52
C ARG A 203 15.27 -13.37 -5.71
N LEU A 204 14.19 -12.86 -6.32
CA LEU A 204 13.60 -13.48 -7.50
C LEU A 204 14.58 -13.46 -8.68
N SER A 205 15.24 -12.33 -8.92
CA SER A 205 16.29 -12.21 -9.94
C SER A 205 17.43 -13.20 -9.68
N ASP A 206 17.89 -13.32 -8.43
CA ASP A 206 18.94 -14.28 -8.06
C ASP A 206 18.52 -15.74 -8.36
N TYR A 207 17.24 -16.08 -8.13
CA TYR A 207 16.72 -17.41 -8.49
C TYR A 207 16.68 -17.62 -10.00
N GLU A 208 16.32 -16.60 -10.78
CA GLU A 208 16.32 -16.66 -12.24
C GLU A 208 17.74 -16.78 -12.81
N ASP A 209 18.73 -16.11 -12.22
CA ASP A 209 20.14 -16.28 -12.55
C ASP A 209 20.62 -17.71 -12.23
N LYS A 210 20.29 -18.23 -11.05
CA LYS A 210 20.64 -19.60 -10.65
C LYS A 210 19.98 -20.66 -11.51
N ASP A 211 18.74 -20.45 -11.96
CA ASP A 211 18.09 -21.37 -12.89
C ASP A 211 18.81 -21.39 -14.25
N ARG A 212 19.24 -20.24 -14.76
CA ARG A 212 20.06 -20.15 -15.98
C ARG A 212 21.39 -20.90 -15.84
N GLU A 213 22.12 -20.69 -14.74
CA GLU A 213 23.37 -21.43 -14.46
C GLU A 213 23.13 -22.95 -14.37
N LEU A 214 22.05 -23.35 -13.70
CA LEU A 214 21.68 -24.76 -13.54
C LEU A 214 21.35 -25.40 -14.89
N GLN A 215 20.65 -24.69 -15.77
CA GLN A 215 20.39 -25.15 -17.14
C GLN A 215 21.68 -25.32 -17.94
N GLN A 216 22.61 -24.36 -17.86
CA GLN A 216 23.93 -24.46 -18.50
C GLN A 216 24.71 -25.68 -17.98
N LEU A 217 24.70 -25.91 -16.66
CA LEU A 217 25.40 -27.04 -16.05
C LEU A 217 24.78 -28.38 -16.48
N LYS A 218 23.44 -28.48 -16.57
CA LYS A 218 22.76 -29.67 -17.11
C LYS A 218 23.19 -29.96 -18.55
N GLN A 219 23.29 -28.92 -19.39
CA GLN A 219 23.77 -29.08 -20.75
C GLN A 219 25.21 -29.60 -20.77
N LEU A 220 26.11 -29.02 -19.97
CA LEU A 220 27.50 -29.46 -19.87
C LEU A 220 27.63 -30.91 -19.38
N VAL A 221 26.85 -31.31 -18.39
CA VAL A 221 26.79 -32.70 -17.90
C VAL A 221 26.33 -33.64 -19.02
N SER A 222 25.30 -33.26 -19.78
CA SER A 222 24.83 -34.08 -20.91
C SER A 222 25.91 -34.24 -22.00
N GLN A 223 26.69 -33.19 -22.27
CA GLN A 223 27.81 -33.24 -23.20
C GLN A 223 28.91 -34.19 -22.73
N TYR A 224 29.31 -34.11 -21.45
CA TYR A 224 30.33 -35.02 -20.91
C TYR A 224 29.86 -36.48 -20.88
N GLN A 225 28.59 -36.72 -20.56
CA GLN A 225 28.02 -38.07 -20.64
C GLN A 225 28.12 -38.66 -22.05
N GLU A 226 27.87 -37.85 -23.09
CA GLU A 226 27.97 -38.30 -24.48
C GLU A 226 29.42 -38.53 -24.92
N GLN A 227 30.34 -37.68 -24.47
CA GLN A 227 31.78 -37.90 -24.70
C GLN A 227 32.26 -39.21 -24.08
N ILE A 228 31.81 -39.53 -22.86
CA ILE A 228 32.14 -40.79 -22.19
C ILE A 228 31.61 -41.97 -23.00
N ARG A 229 30.33 -41.97 -23.41
CA ARG A 229 29.77 -43.04 -24.25
C ARG A 229 30.56 -43.23 -25.55
N THR A 230 30.94 -42.14 -26.21
CA THR A 230 31.74 -42.18 -27.44
C THR A 230 33.11 -42.82 -27.20
N LEU A 231 33.80 -42.42 -26.12
CA LEU A 231 35.08 -43.00 -25.75
C LEU A 231 34.98 -44.47 -25.36
N GLU A 232 33.92 -44.88 -24.67
CA GLU A 232 33.65 -46.27 -24.31
C GLU A 232 33.47 -47.14 -25.57
N VAL A 233 32.67 -46.68 -26.53
CA VAL A 233 32.45 -47.38 -27.82
C VAL A 233 33.77 -47.47 -28.60
N ASN A 234 34.53 -46.39 -28.68
CA ASN A 234 35.83 -46.38 -29.37
C ASN A 234 36.84 -47.34 -28.71
N ASN A 235 36.90 -47.35 -27.37
CA ASN A 235 37.79 -48.26 -26.64
C ASN A 235 37.40 -49.72 -26.86
N TYR A 236 36.11 -50.03 -26.84
CA TYR A 236 35.60 -51.36 -27.17
C TYR A 236 36.00 -51.79 -28.59
N ALA A 237 35.78 -50.93 -29.59
CA ALA A 237 36.15 -51.20 -30.98
C ALA A 237 37.65 -51.48 -31.14
N LEU A 238 38.50 -50.63 -30.54
CA LEU A 238 39.94 -50.82 -30.52
C LEU A 238 40.35 -52.15 -29.86
N ARG A 239 39.74 -52.49 -28.72
CA ARG A 239 39.99 -53.75 -28.02
C ARG A 239 39.59 -54.96 -28.86
N MET A 240 38.48 -54.87 -29.59
CA MET A 240 38.03 -55.93 -30.51
C MET A 240 39.01 -56.11 -31.68
N HIS A 241 39.43 -55.02 -32.34
CA HIS A 241 40.41 -55.07 -33.42
C HIS A 241 41.77 -55.61 -32.97
N LEU A 242 42.25 -55.20 -31.79
CA LEU A 242 43.50 -55.69 -31.22
C LEU A 242 43.47 -57.20 -30.97
N ASN A 243 42.39 -57.70 -30.36
CA ASN A 243 42.20 -59.14 -30.16
C ASN A 243 42.13 -59.92 -31.49
N GLN A 244 41.52 -59.34 -32.53
CA GLN A 244 41.46 -59.95 -33.85
C GLN A 244 42.85 -60.01 -34.50
N ALA A 245 43.63 -58.93 -34.44
CA ALA A 245 45.01 -58.91 -34.93
C ALA A 245 45.92 -59.91 -34.22
N GLN A 246 45.75 -60.11 -32.91
CA GLN A 246 46.50 -61.12 -32.14
C GLN A 246 46.13 -62.55 -32.53
N LYS A 247 44.83 -62.83 -32.77
CA LYS A 247 44.36 -64.17 -33.15
C LYS A 247 44.74 -64.58 -34.57
N TYR A 248 44.83 -63.62 -35.49
CA TYR A 248 45.14 -63.85 -36.91
C TYR A 248 46.58 -63.50 -37.29
N ASN A 249 47.52 -63.55 -36.35
CA ASN A 249 48.93 -63.27 -36.62
C ASN A 249 49.63 -64.53 -37.17
N PRO A 250 50.01 -64.62 -38.46
CA PRO A 250 50.52 -65.86 -39.06
C PRO A 250 51.99 -66.16 -38.73
N PHE A 251 52.66 -65.35 -37.91
CA PHE A 251 54.09 -65.51 -37.60
C PHE A 251 54.39 -65.33 -36.11
N PRO A 252 54.82 -66.38 -35.39
CA PRO A 252 55.43 -66.23 -34.08
C PRO A 252 56.87 -65.73 -34.29
N GLY A 253 57.07 -64.42 -34.22
CA GLY A 253 58.38 -63.80 -34.35
C GLY A 253 59.30 -64.20 -33.18
N VAL A 254 60.30 -65.03 -33.47
CA VAL A 254 61.48 -65.24 -32.62
C VAL A 254 62.29 -63.94 -32.61
N CYS A 255 62.17 -63.17 -31.54
CA CYS A 255 63.07 -62.04 -31.27
C CYS A 255 64.26 -62.54 -30.45
N VAL A 256 65.41 -62.71 -31.10
CA VAL A 256 66.71 -62.90 -30.44
C VAL A 256 67.13 -61.55 -29.85
N ALA A 257 67.26 -61.46 -28.53
CA ALA A 257 67.83 -60.30 -27.86
C ALA A 257 69.36 -60.28 -28.04
N PRO A 258 70.00 -59.14 -28.40
CA PRO A 258 71.44 -59.03 -28.27
C PRO A 258 71.79 -58.81 -26.80
N VAL A 259 72.64 -59.69 -26.27
CA VAL A 259 73.34 -59.50 -25.00
C VAL A 259 74.26 -58.28 -25.14
N GLY A 260 73.86 -57.16 -24.54
CA GLY A 260 74.66 -55.96 -24.42
C GLY A 260 74.87 -55.65 -22.94
N GLN A 261 76.04 -56.03 -22.41
CA GLN A 261 76.51 -55.61 -21.09
C GLN A 261 76.69 -54.08 -21.10
N GLY A 262 76.11 -53.39 -20.12
CA GLY A 262 76.24 -51.95 -19.96
C GLY A 262 75.79 -51.49 -18.59
N LYS A 263 76.64 -51.71 -17.58
CA LYS A 263 76.67 -50.89 -16.36
C LYS A 263 76.81 -49.42 -16.77
N VAL A 264 76.09 -48.50 -16.12
CA VAL A 264 76.64 -47.26 -15.52
C VAL A 264 75.51 -46.42 -14.88
N ALA A 265 75.71 -46.18 -13.58
CA ALA A 265 75.38 -45.04 -12.72
C ALA A 265 74.06 -44.24 -12.89
N ILE A 266 73.28 -44.30 -11.82
CA ILE A 266 72.39 -43.24 -11.32
C ILE A 266 73.20 -41.96 -11.04
N PRO A 267 72.62 -40.78 -11.29
CA PRO A 267 72.67 -39.77 -10.24
C PRO A 267 71.29 -39.20 -9.92
N SER A 268 70.97 -39.32 -8.64
CA SER A 268 70.04 -38.48 -7.89
C SER A 268 70.54 -37.04 -7.91
N SER A 269 69.66 -36.07 -8.17
CA SER A 269 69.66 -34.75 -7.50
C SER A 269 68.51 -33.88 -7.97
N GLY A 270 67.87 -33.19 -7.01
CA GLY A 270 67.21 -31.90 -7.20
C GLY A 270 65.71 -31.94 -7.07
#